data_AF-A0A3D5BA54-F1
#
_entry.id   AF-A0A3D5BA54-F1
#
_cell.length_a   1.000
_cell.length_b   1.000
_cell.length_c   1.000
_cell.angle_alpha   90.00
_cell.angle_beta   90.00
_cell.angle_gamma   90.00
#
_symmetry.space_group_name_H-M   'P 1'
#
loop_
_entity.id
_entity.type
_entity.pdbx_description
1 polymer ?
#
loop_
_entity_poly.entity_id
_entity_poly.type
_entity_poly.pdbx_seq_one_letter_code
_entity_poly.pdbx_strand_id
1 'polypeptide(L)' 'MLKQEFLLPNGSMACSNADIDRYLKESGLALAGDYSDAYFKNVRRKKEELHEKEAFFDFINEYKKRIWNE' A
#
# COMPACT_ATOMS: atom_id res chain seq x y z
N MET A 1 -15.21 13.94 19.58
CA MET A 1 -15.93 14.00 18.29
C MET A 1 -15.18 14.93 17.36
N LEU A 2 -15.15 14.62 16.06
CA LEU A 2 -14.70 15.57 15.04
C LEU A 2 -15.68 16.76 15.00
N LYS A 3 -15.18 17.97 14.73
CA LYS A 3 -16.04 19.15 14.56
C LYS A 3 -16.95 19.06 13.33
N GLN A 4 -16.60 18.19 12.38
CA GLN A 4 -17.35 17.96 11.15
C GLN A 4 -17.07 16.52 10.68
N GLU A 5 -18.14 15.80 10.35
CA GLU A 5 -18.04 14.46 9.77
C GLU A 5 -17.72 14.58 8.28
N PHE A 6 -16.89 13.69 7.74
CA PHE A 6 -16.55 13.70 6.31
C PHE A 6 -16.44 12.29 5.73
N LEU A 7 -16.69 12.18 4.43
CA LEU A 7 -16.66 10.92 3.71
C LEU A 7 -15.21 10.52 3.40
N LEU A 8 -14.85 9.30 3.77
CA LEU A 8 -13.56 8.70 3.47
C LEU A 8 -13.56 8.12 2.03
N PRO A 9 -12.37 7.96 1.40
CA PRO A 9 -12.28 7.44 0.03
C PRO A 9 -12.81 6.02 -0.18
N ASN A 10 -12.94 5.21 0.88
CA ASN A 10 -13.60 3.90 0.84
C ASN A 10 -15.15 3.99 0.90
N GLY A 11 -15.72 5.20 0.95
CA GLY A 11 -17.17 5.43 1.07
C GLY A 11 -17.71 5.41 2.51
N SER A 12 -16.87 5.15 3.52
CA SER A 12 -17.29 5.20 4.93
C SER A 12 -17.28 6.64 5.47
N MET A 13 -18.13 6.94 6.46
CA MET A 13 -18.13 8.26 7.13
C MET A 13 -17.20 8.26 8.33
N ALA A 14 -16.33 9.26 8.41
CA ALA A 14 -15.50 9.53 9.58
C ALA A 14 -16.20 10.51 10.53
N CYS A 15 -16.64 10.01 11.69
CA CYS A 15 -17.28 10.81 12.74
C CYS A 15 -16.31 11.11 13.91
N SER A 16 -15.20 10.39 13.97
CA SER A 16 -14.17 10.53 14.99
C SER A 16 -12.76 10.35 14.43
N ASN A 17 -11.74 10.82 15.17
CA ASN A 17 -10.35 10.53 14.85
C ASN A 17 -10.09 9.01 14.79
N ALA A 18 -10.79 8.20 15.60
CA ALA A 18 -10.63 6.76 15.59
C ALA A 18 -11.08 6.11 14.26
N ASP A 19 -12.05 6.71 13.56
CA ASP A 19 -12.50 6.22 12.25
C ASP A 19 -11.48 6.55 11.16
N ILE A 20 -10.84 7.73 11.26
CA ILE A 20 -9.71 8.11 10.41
C ILE A 20 -8.54 7.15 10.63
N ASP A 21 -8.18 6.89 11.90
CA ASP A 21 -7.09 5.98 12.26
C ASP A 21 -7.33 4.55 11.76
N ARG A 22 -8.58 4.08 11.86
CA ARG A 22 -8.98 2.76 11.36
C ARG A 22 -8.82 2.70 9.84
N TYR A 23 -9.36 3.68 9.13
CA TYR A 23 -9.24 3.76 7.68
C TYR A 23 -7.79 3.80 7.21
N LEU A 24 -6.95 4.61 7.86
CA LEU A 24 -5.53 4.72 7.52
C LEU A 24 -4.82 3.36 7.71
N LYS A 25 -5.04 2.68 8.85
CA LYS A 25 -4.47 1.34 9.10
C LYS A 25 -4.91 0.31 8.08
N GLU A 26 -6.20 0.26 7.74
CA GLU A 26 -6.74 -0.66 6.72
C GLU A 26 -6.18 -0.38 5.33
N SER A 27 -5.96 0.90 5.00
CA SER A 27 -5.40 1.34 3.73
C SER A 27 -3.88 1.19 3.65
N GLY A 28 -3.22 0.73 4.72
CA GLY A 28 -1.76 0.67 4.83
C GLY A 28 -1.08 2.04 4.94
N LEU A 29 -1.85 3.09 5.17
CA LEU A 29 -1.40 4.47 5.36
C LEU A 29 -1.12 4.72 6.84
N ALA A 30 -0.03 5.41 7.15
CA ALA A 30 0.29 5.79 8.52
C ALA A 30 -0.60 6.95 8.99
N LEU A 31 -0.69 7.11 10.32
CA LEU A 31 -1.20 8.33 10.92
C LEU A 31 -0.22 9.49 10.72
N ALA A 32 -0.72 10.73 10.76
CA ALA A 32 0.10 11.95 10.61
C ALA A 32 1.36 11.94 11.50
N GLY A 33 1.27 11.39 12.72
CA GLY A 33 2.41 11.23 13.65
C GLY A 33 3.31 10.02 13.40
N ASP A 34 2.86 9.05 12.60
CA ASP A 34 3.58 7.82 12.23
C ASP A 34 4.30 7.94 10.88
N TYR A 35 4.06 9.00 10.10
CA TYR A 35 4.84 9.38 8.91
C TYR A 35 6.24 9.88 9.32
N SER A 36 7.00 9.00 9.96
CA SER A 36 8.43 9.18 10.17
C SER A 36 9.22 8.87 8.89
N ASP A 37 10.44 9.38 8.79
CA ASP A 37 11.37 9.01 7.72
C ASP A 37 11.57 7.49 7.61
N ALA A 38 11.50 6.79 8.75
CA ALA A 38 11.58 5.33 8.80
C ALA A 38 10.37 4.66 8.13
N TYR A 39 9.15 5.18 8.33
CA TYR A 39 7.95 4.71 7.65
C TYR A 39 8.08 4.88 6.13
N PHE A 40 8.49 6.05 5.65
CA PHE A 40 8.68 6.30 4.22
C PHE A 40 9.76 5.40 3.60
N LYS A 41 10.88 5.20 4.28
CA LYS A 41 11.92 4.25 3.86
C LYS A 41 11.38 2.82 3.76
N ASN A 42 10.58 2.39 4.73
CA ASN A 42 9.98 1.05 4.72
C ASN A 42 8.94 0.87 3.61
N VAL A 43 8.09 1.86 3.35
CA VAL A 43 7.13 1.83 2.24
C VAL A 43 7.86 1.75 0.91
N ARG A 44 8.91 2.58 0.73
CA ARG A 44 9.74 2.55 -0.47
C ARG A 44 10.39 1.18 -0.67
N ARG A 45 11.05 0.63 0.35
CA ARG A 45 11.66 -0.70 0.30
C ARG A 45 10.66 -1.78 -0.10
N LYS A 46 9.46 -1.77 0.49
CA LYS A 46 8.40 -2.74 0.14
C LYS A 46 7.96 -2.64 -1.32
N LYS A 47 7.88 -1.43 -1.87
CA LYS A 47 7.56 -1.21 -3.29
C LYS A 47 8.69 -1.73 -4.19
N GLU A 48 9.95 -1.45 -3.84
CA GLU A 48 11.12 -1.96 -4.57
C GLU A 48 11.13 -3.51 -4.58
N GLU A 49 10.91 -4.14 -3.42
CA GLU A 49 10.81 -5.61 -3.31
C GLU A 49 9.66 -6.22 -4.13
N LEU A 50 8.52 -5.51 -4.24
CA LEU A 50 7.41 -5.97 -5.05
C LEU A 50 7.75 -5.91 -6.53
N HIS A 51 8.35 -4.80 -6.99
CA HIS A 51 8.79 -4.65 -8.38
C HIS A 51 9.83 -5.69 -8.78
N GLU A 52 10.79 -6.00 -7.91
CA GLU A 52 11.77 -7.06 -8.19
C GLU A 52 11.11 -8.43 -8.36
N LYS A 53 10.12 -8.76 -7.53
CA LYS A 53 9.36 -10.01 -7.63
C LYS A 53 8.53 -10.09 -8.92
N GLU A 54 7.87 -9.01 -9.30
CA GLU A 54 7.12 -8.91 -10.55
C GLU A 54 8.04 -9.10 -11.76
N ALA A 55 9.16 -8.37 -11.79
CA ALA A 55 10.14 -8.50 -12.87
C ALA A 55 10.74 -9.91 -12.97
N PHE A 56 10.99 -10.57 -11.83
CA PHE A 56 11.45 -11.95 -11.83
C PHE A 56 10.38 -12.91 -12.34
N PHE A 57 9.12 -12.72 -11.96
CA PHE A 57 8.02 -13.55 -12.44
C PHE A 57 7.83 -13.43 -13.95
N ASP A 58 7.87 -12.20 -14.47
CA ASP A 58 7.81 -11.91 -15.90
C ASP A 58 8.97 -12.57 -16.65
N PHE A 59 10.20 -12.43 -16.12
CA PHE A 59 11.37 -13.10 -16.67
C PHE A 59 11.19 -14.63 -16.75
N ILE A 60 10.74 -15.26 -15.68
CA ILE A 60 10.52 -16.71 -15.64
C ILE A 60 9.45 -17.14 -16.64
N ASN A 61 8.38 -16.36 -16.80
CA ASN A 61 7.32 -16.66 -17.77
C ASN A 61 7.83 -16.59 -19.20
N GLU A 62 8.57 -15.53 -19.55
CA GLU A 62 9.16 -15.40 -20.88
C GLU A 62 10.22 -16.47 -21.17
N TYR A 63 11.05 -16.78 -20.16
CA TYR A 63 12.04 -17.86 -20.26
C TYR A 63 11.39 -19.22 -20.52
N LYS A 64 10.32 -19.56 -19.79
CA LYS A 64 9.56 -20.80 -20.00
C LYS A 64 8.94 -20.86 -21.39
N LYS A 65 8.32 -19.78 -21.87
CA LYS A 65 7.75 -19.72 -23.22
C LYS A 65 8.81 -19.97 -24.29
N ARG A 66 10.03 -19.45 -24.09
CA ARG A 66 11.12 -19.63 -25.05
C ARG A 66 11.59 -21.08 -25.12
N ILE A 67 11.74 -21.75 -23.97
CA ILE A 67 12.14 -23.17 -23.93
C ILE A 67 11.06 -24.10 -24.51
N TRP A 68 9.78 -23.85 -24.20
CA TRP A 68 8.69 -24.74 -24.63
C TRP A 68 8.25 -24.55 -26.08
N ASN A 69 8.65 -23.46 -26.73
CA ASN A 69 8.37 -23.17 -28.14
C ASN A 69 9.59 -23.40 -29.05
N GLU A 70 10.70 -23.92 -28.52
CA GLU A 70 11.79 -24.58 -29.26
C GLU A 70 11.57 -26.10 -29.29
#